data_AF-A0A0M3IWT5-F1
#
_entry.id   AF-A0A0M3IWT5-F1
#
_cell.length_a   1.000
_cell.length_b   1.000
_cell.length_c   1.000
_cell.angle_alpha   90.00
_cell.angle_beta   90.00
_cell.angle_gamma   90.00
#
_symmetry.space_group_name_H-M   'P 1'
#
loop_
_entity.id
_entity.type
_entity.pdbx_description
1 polymer ?
#
loop_
_entity_poly.entity_id
_entity_poly.type
_entity_poly.pdbx_seq_one_letter_code
_entity_poly.pdbx_strand_id
1 'polypeptide(L)'
;MYGLLQSKNIAIEKLAIDYAVNFPGVCSCVVGMDSVQQVLTNIETTCTGLREVEQRLRDRIMRRYFDRLENANWEGVDVQKYWKRLKALGLVALATHRHSSVESIASTMTSFSLS
;
A
#
# COMPACT_ATOMS: atom_id res chain seq x y z
N MET A 1 5.74 20.44 -2.76
CA MET A 1 6.28 19.51 -1.74
C MET A 1 7.80 19.53 -1.73
N TYR A 2 8.49 19.13 -2.81
CA TYR A 2 9.96 19.09 -2.91
C TYR A 2 10.70 20.39 -2.56
N GLY A 3 10.27 21.55 -3.09
CA GLY A 3 10.93 22.83 -2.77
C GLY A 3 10.86 23.23 -1.29
N LEU A 4 9.86 22.73 -0.54
CA LEU A 4 9.72 23.02 0.89
C LEU A 4 10.67 22.17 1.74
N LEU A 5 10.90 20.93 1.31
CA LEU A 5 11.79 19.96 1.96
C LEU A 5 13.27 20.36 1.76
N GLN A 6 13.63 20.77 0.54
CA GLN A 6 14.98 21.27 0.22
C GLN A 6 15.34 22.51 1.04
N SER A 7 14.40 23.45 1.22
CA SER A 7 14.65 24.67 2.02
C SER A 7 14.92 24.40 3.50
N LYS A 8 14.51 23.25 4.04
CA LYS A 8 14.63 22.88 5.45
C LYS A 8 15.64 21.77 5.70
N ASN A 9 16.28 21.24 4.66
CA ASN A 9 17.18 20.10 4.72
C ASN A 9 16.57 18.89 5.45
N ILE A 10 15.31 18.57 5.12
CA ILE A 10 14.58 17.44 5.71
C ILE A 10 14.35 16.39 4.63
N ALA A 11 14.85 15.18 4.89
CA ALA A 11 14.61 13.96 4.14
C ALA A 11 13.12 13.60 4.11
N ILE A 12 12.58 13.31 2.92
CA ILE A 12 11.15 12.97 2.78
C ILE A 12 10.87 11.55 3.25
N GLU A 13 11.82 10.65 3.04
CA GLU A 13 11.84 9.28 3.50
C GLU A 13 11.65 9.19 5.02
N LYS A 14 12.25 10.13 5.77
CA LYS A 14 12.08 10.22 7.22
C LYS A 14 10.63 10.47 7.61
N LEU A 15 9.98 11.42 6.94
CA LEU A 15 8.58 11.76 7.17
C LEU A 15 7.64 10.62 6.76
N ALA A 16 7.97 9.92 5.67
CA ALA A 16 7.18 8.81 5.15
C ALA A 16 7.20 7.59 6.09
N ILE A 17 8.38 7.23 6.61
CA ILE A 17 8.54 6.12 7.56
C ILE A 17 7.83 6.44 8.86
N ASP A 18 8.06 7.63 9.43
CA ASP A 18 7.39 8.04 10.66
C ASP A 18 5.86 8.03 10.51
N TYR A 19 5.34 8.50 9.37
CA TYR A 19 3.92 8.41 9.09
C TYR A 19 3.43 6.96 9.00
N ALA A 20 4.12 6.11 8.23
CA ALA A 20 3.67 4.74 7.98
C ALA A 20 3.68 3.85 9.23
N VAL A 21 4.67 4.02 10.10
CA VAL A 21 4.79 3.25 11.36
C VAL A 21 3.75 3.70 12.39
N ASN A 22 3.40 4.99 12.39
CA ASN A 22 2.44 5.55 13.34
C ASN A 22 1.00 5.63 12.79
N PHE A 23 0.75 5.12 11.58
CA PHE A 23 -0.58 5.20 10.96
C PHE A 23 -1.57 4.27 11.67
N PRO A 24 -2.73 4.76 12.14
CA PRO A 24 -3.73 3.92 12.80
C PRO A 24 -4.19 2.75 11.94
N GLY A 25 -4.16 1.53 12.48
CA GLY A 25 -4.62 0.32 11.79
C GLY A 25 -3.56 -0.38 10.93
N VAL A 26 -2.34 0.15 10.84
CA VAL A 26 -1.20 -0.54 10.20
C VAL A 26 -0.42 -1.32 11.26
N CYS A 27 -0.29 -2.63 11.07
CA CYS A 27 0.48 -3.51 11.96
C CYS A 27 1.92 -3.73 11.50
N SER A 28 2.23 -3.43 10.23
CA SER A 28 3.54 -3.66 9.64
C SER A 28 3.77 -2.71 8.46
N CYS A 29 4.98 -2.18 8.35
CA CYS A 29 5.42 -1.36 7.23
C CYS A 29 6.58 -2.08 6.53
N VAL A 30 6.47 -2.29 5.22
CA VAL A 30 7.54 -2.89 4.41
C VAL A 30 8.21 -1.77 3.61
N VAL A 31 9.51 -1.62 3.79
CA VAL A 31 10.31 -0.61 3.10
C VAL A 31 11.39 -1.33 2.29
N GLY A 32 11.40 -1.12 0.97
CA GLY A 32 12.47 -1.61 0.09
C GLY A 32 13.66 -0.65 0.16
N MET A 33 14.86 -1.20 0.35
CA MET A 33 16.10 -0.45 0.50
C MET A 33 17.20 -1.10 -0.33
N ASP A 34 18.09 -0.29 -0.90
CA ASP A 34 19.17 -0.75 -1.79
C ASP A 34 20.52 -0.92 -1.08
N SER A 35 20.63 -0.41 0.15
CA SER A 35 21.89 -0.33 0.89
C SER A 35 21.69 -0.46 2.40
N VAL A 36 22.70 -1.01 3.08
CA VAL A 36 22.70 -1.16 4.54
C VAL A 36 22.60 0.19 5.25
N GLN A 37 23.19 1.24 4.67
CA GLN A 37 23.11 2.57 5.25
C GLN A 37 21.67 3.10 5.31
N GLN A 38 20.87 2.88 4.26
CA GLN A 38 19.45 3.23 4.28
C GLN A 38 18.69 2.45 5.35
N VAL A 39 19.01 1.15 5.52
CA VAL A 39 18.42 0.32 6.59
C VAL A 39 18.67 0.92 7.96
N LEU A 40 19.92 1.28 8.26
CA LEU A 40 20.28 1.85 9.56
C LEU A 40 19.58 3.18 9.82
N THR A 41 19.58 4.09 8.82
CA THR A 41 18.90 5.39 8.92
C THR A 41 17.38 5.25 9.15
N ASN A 42 16.75 4.27 8.48
CA ASN A 42 15.32 4.01 8.58
C ASN A 42 14.94 3.42 9.94
N ILE A 43 15.77 2.52 10.48
CA ILE A 43 15.62 1.99 11.84
C ILE A 43 15.76 3.12 12.87
N GLU A 44 16.80 3.94 12.76
CA GLU A 44 17.02 5.08 13.67
C GLU A 44 15.83 6.04 13.65
N THR A 45 15.31 6.35 12.46
CA THR A 45 14.10 7.19 12.29
C THR A 45 12.92 6.62 13.07
N THR A 46 12.73 5.30 13.00
CA THR A 46 11.63 4.61 13.67
C THR A 46 11.77 4.64 15.19
N CYS A 47 13.00 4.57 15.71
CA CYS A 47 13.26 4.58 17.15
C CYS A 47 13.24 5.99 17.77
N THR A 48 13.70 7.00 17.02
CA THR A 48 13.90 8.37 17.54
C THR A 48 12.72 9.30 17.23
N GLY A 49 11.92 8.99 16.21
CA GLY A 49 10.81 9.82 15.76
C GLY A 49 11.26 11.12 15.07
N LEU A 50 10.29 12.01 14.87
CA LEU A 50 10.52 13.31 14.26
C LEU A 50 10.84 14.40 15.28
N ARG A 51 11.76 15.29 14.89
CA ARG A 51 12.00 16.55 15.61
C ARG A 51 10.81 17.49 15.42
N GLU A 52 10.62 18.46 16.31
CA GLU A 52 9.49 19.40 16.22
C GLU A 52 9.34 20.08 14.84
N VAL A 53 10.46 20.47 14.22
CA VAL A 53 10.44 21.13 12.91
C VAL A 53 9.93 20.18 11.82
N GLU A 54 10.31 18.90 11.92
CA GLU A 54 9.89 17.82 11.01
C GLU A 54 8.41 17.49 11.24
N GLN A 55 7.98 17.42 12.51
CA GLN A 55 6.59 17.22 12.91
C GLN A 55 5.67 18.31 12.32
N ARG A 56 6.04 19.59 12.52
CA ARG A 56 5.26 20.72 11.98
C ARG A 56 5.21 20.70 10.46
N LEU A 57 6.28 20.23 9.82
CA LEU A 57 6.33 20.07 8.36
C LEU A 57 5.40 18.94 7.91
N ARG A 58 5.45 17.78 8.57
CA ARG A 58 4.58 16.63 8.32
C ARG A 58 3.11 17.04 8.41
N ASP A 59 2.71 17.68 9.50
CA ASP A 59 1.33 18.11 9.71
C ASP A 59 0.86 19.09 8.64
N ARG A 60 1.74 20.00 8.21
CA ARG A 60 1.45 20.95 7.15
C ARG A 60 1.30 20.27 5.79
N ILE A 61 2.07 19.20 5.53
CA ILE A 61 1.93 18.38 4.32
C ILE A 61 0.60 17.63 4.35
N MET A 62 0.26 16.99 5.49
CA MET A 62 -0.99 16.25 5.67
C MET A 62 -2.20 17.16 5.39
N ARG A 63 -2.32 18.30 6.09
CA ARG A 63 -3.44 19.23 5.92
C ARG A 63 -3.57 19.81 4.52
N ARG A 64 -2.44 20.06 3.85
CA ARG A 64 -2.44 20.75 2.56
C ARG A 64 -2.71 19.81 1.40
N TYR A 65 -2.25 18.57 1.50
CA TYR A 65 -2.25 17.63 0.38
C TYR A 65 -3.10 16.39 0.66
N PHE A 66 -2.92 15.74 1.81
CA PHE A 66 -3.54 14.44 2.12
C PHE A 66 -4.97 14.53 2.64
N ASP A 67 -5.29 15.48 3.52
CA ASP A 67 -6.65 15.65 4.06
C ASP A 67 -7.68 16.02 2.99
N ARG A 68 -7.21 16.50 1.83
CA ARG A 68 -8.05 16.87 0.69
C ARG A 68 -8.27 15.72 -0.30
N LEU A 69 -7.65 14.56 -0.09
CA LEU A 69 -7.89 13.38 -0.93
C LEU A 69 -9.20 12.71 -0.51
N GLU A 70 -10.26 12.94 -1.28
CA GLU A 70 -11.57 12.31 -1.06
C GLU A 70 -11.61 10.82 -1.50
N ASN A 71 -10.68 10.39 -2.37
CA ASN A 71 -10.60 9.01 -2.91
C ASN A 71 -9.15 8.49 -2.85
N ALA A 72 -8.59 8.37 -1.65
CA ALA A 72 -7.20 7.94 -1.45
C ALA A 72 -6.98 6.41 -1.53
N ASN A 73 -8.03 5.62 -1.71
CA ASN A 73 -7.95 4.17 -1.73
C ASN A 73 -8.32 3.60 -3.11
N TRP A 74 -7.52 2.62 -3.55
CA TRP A 74 -7.86 1.77 -4.71
C TRP A 74 -8.91 0.69 -4.35
N GLU A 75 -9.37 0.70 -3.10
CA GLU A 75 -10.34 -0.25 -2.59
C GLU A 75 -11.63 -0.22 -3.41
N GLY A 76 -12.08 -1.39 -3.83
CA GLY A 76 -13.31 -1.55 -4.58
C GLY A 76 -13.21 -1.31 -6.10
N VAL A 77 -12.20 -0.60 -6.63
CA VAL A 77 -12.12 -0.35 -8.08
C VAL A 77 -11.78 -1.64 -8.84
N ASP A 78 -10.73 -2.35 -8.41
CA ASP A 78 -10.29 -3.56 -9.11
C ASP A 78 -11.02 -4.82 -8.66
N VAL A 79 -11.37 -4.91 -7.37
CA VAL A 79 -12.11 -6.05 -6.84
C VAL A 79 -13.51 -6.13 -7.48
N GLN A 80 -14.22 -5.01 -7.63
CA GLN A 80 -15.54 -5.01 -8.29
C GLN A 80 -15.44 -5.34 -9.78
N LYS A 81 -14.41 -4.82 -10.48
CA LYS A 81 -14.15 -5.17 -11.88
C LYS A 81 -13.81 -6.65 -12.04
N TYR A 82 -12.99 -7.20 -11.15
CA TYR A 82 -12.66 -8.62 -11.09
C TYR A 82 -13.90 -9.48 -10.90
N TRP A 83 -14.74 -9.17 -9.90
CA TRP A 83 -16.00 -9.88 -9.67
C TRP A 83 -16.99 -9.78 -10.83
N LYS A 84 -17.08 -8.61 -11.48
CA LYS A 84 -17.90 -8.45 -12.70
C LYS A 84 -17.40 -9.35 -13.83
N ARG A 85 -16.08 -9.43 -14.05
CA ARG A 85 -15.47 -10.31 -15.06
C ARG A 85 -15.71 -11.78 -14.74
N LEU A 86 -15.53 -12.21 -13.49
CA LEU A 86 -15.83 -13.59 -13.08
C LEU A 86 -17.30 -13.96 -13.30
N LYS A 87 -18.23 -13.06 -12.98
CA LYS A 87 -19.66 -13.27 -13.25
C LYS A 87 -19.95 -13.40 -14.74
N ALA A 88 -19.38 -12.53 -15.57
CA ALA A 88 -19.55 -12.58 -17.02
C ALA A 88 -19.01 -13.88 -17.65
N LEU A 89 -17.96 -14.46 -17.05
CA LEU A 89 -17.36 -15.73 -17.49
C LEU A 89 -18.02 -16.97 -16.86
N GLY A 90 -19.02 -16.82 -15.98
CA GLY A 90 -19.64 -17.94 -15.27
C GLY A 90 -18.76 -18.59 -14.19
N LEU A 91 -17.64 -17.97 -13.82
CA LEU A 91 -16.60 -18.53 -12.95
C LEU A 91 -16.75 -18.16 -11.46
N VAL A 92 -17.97 -17.84 -11.02
CA VAL A 92 -18.22 -17.33 -9.67
C VAL A 92 -17.82 -18.34 -8.58
N ALA A 93 -17.93 -19.64 -8.87
CA ALA A 93 -17.59 -20.73 -7.94
C ALA A 93 -16.09 -20.78 -7.57
N LEU A 94 -15.19 -20.40 -8.48
CA LEU A 94 -13.73 -20.40 -8.25
C LEU A 94 -13.30 -19.38 -7.20
N ALA A 95 -14.06 -18.32 -7.03
CA ALA A 95 -13.70 -17.22 -6.15
C ALA A 95 -14.34 -17.32 -4.75
N THR A 96 -15.35 -18.21 -4.59
CA THR A 96 -15.98 -18.51 -3.30
C THR A 96 -15.36 -19.72 -2.58
N HIS A 97 -14.77 -20.67 -3.32
CA HIS A 97 -14.08 -21.83 -2.74
C HIS A 97 -12.56 -21.66 -2.78
N ARG A 98 -12.00 -21.02 -1.75
CA ARG A 98 -10.53 -20.90 -1.54
C ARG A 98 -9.81 -22.24 -1.31
N HIS A 99 -10.54 -23.35 -1.26
CA HIS A 99 -10.07 -24.71 -0.99
C HIS A 99 -10.04 -25.63 -2.23
N SER A 100 -10.26 -25.10 -3.43
CA SER A 100 -10.11 -25.89 -4.65
C SER A 100 -8.63 -26.02 -4.98
N SER A 101 -8.02 -27.17 -4.65
CA SER A 101 -6.67 -27.55 -5.05
C SER A 101 -6.44 -27.30 -6.54
N VAL A 102 -5.20 -26.97 -6.93
CA VAL A 102 -4.78 -26.64 -8.32
C VAL A 102 -5.26 -27.68 -9.34
N GLU A 103 -5.34 -28.94 -8.92
CA GLU A 103 -5.85 -30.07 -9.70
C GLU A 103 -7.34 -29.92 -10.08
N SER A 104 -8.17 -29.40 -9.18
CA SER A 104 -9.60 -29.18 -9.41
C SER A 104 -9.88 -28.03 -10.39
N ILE A 105 -8.98 -27.02 -10.40
CA ILE A 105 -9.02 -25.91 -11.35
C ILE A 105 -8.67 -26.38 -12.76
N ALA A 106 -7.67 -27.26 -12.90
CA ALA A 106 -7.27 -27.83 -14.19
C ALA A 106 -8.38 -28.69 -14.82
N SER A 107 -9.07 -29.51 -14.02
CA SER A 107 -10.19 -30.33 -14.50
C SER A 107 -11.42 -29.51 -14.95
N THR A 108 -11.63 -28.33 -14.36
CA THR A 108 -12.72 -27.44 -14.75
C THR A 108 -12.38 -26.68 -16.03
N MET A 109 -11.12 -26.32 -16.26
CA MET A 109 -10.68 -25.62 -17.48
C MET A 109 -10.67 -26.52 -18.72
N THR A 110 -10.37 -27.82 -18.58
CA THR A 110 -10.39 -28.76 -19.71
C THR A 110 -11.79 -29.06 -20.24
N SER A 111 -12.83 -28.95 -19.42
CA SER A 111 -14.22 -29.12 -19.89
C SER A 111 -14.71 -27.97 -20.76
N PHE A 112 -14.17 -26.75 -20.58
CA PHE A 112 -14.50 -25.59 -21.41
C PHE A 112 -13.75 -25.54 -22.75
N SER A 113 -12.65 -26.28 -22.88
CA SER A 113 -11.88 -26.36 -24.14
C SER A 113 -12.43 -27.39 -25.13
N LEU A 114 -13.49 -28.12 -24.78
CA LEU A 114 -14.08 -29.21 -25.57
C LEU A 114 -15.49 -28.88 -26.10
N SER A 115 -15.91 -27.62 -26.07
CA SER A 115 -17.17 -27.13 -26.66
C SER A 115 -16.93 -26.02 -27.66
#